data_AF-A0A486XSQ0-F1
#
_entry.id   AF-A0A486XSQ0-F1
#
_cell.length_a   1.000
_cell.length_b   1.000
_cell.length_c   1.000
_cell.angle_alpha   90.00
_cell.angle_beta   90.00
_cell.angle_gamma   90.00
#
_symmetry.space_group_name_H-M   'P 1'
#
loop_
_entity.id
_entity.type
_entity.pdbx_description
1 polymer ?
#
loop_
_entity_poly.entity_id
_entity_poly.type
_entity_poly.pdbx_seq_one_letter_code
_entity_poly.pdbx_strand_id
1 'polypeptide(L)'
;MLITGDTGVGKSHLINEYKKRTLASQHYGRTTMPILISRISSGKGFDATLHQMLVDLDHFGGYQFNKRGYRTDLRKKLVDNLIKAQVELLIINEFQELIEFKTDIERQHIANGLKYISEEAKIPIVLVGMPWAEQIAEEPQWSSRLVRRRKLEYFSLVKDSKRFRRYLEHLSQNMPFEHPPKLEELHFSIPLFAACKGENRALKHLLIESLKIAMSKNDPTLEIQHISAAYDSTFLNNNANPEKNNNPFKLPLEKVMISEIVMPSSYNPNALNPQDRIIARQFSEPKSFTLKLK
;
A
#
# COMPACT_ATOMS: atom_id res chain seq x y z
N MET A 1 -5.53 -13.54 7.39
CA MET A 1 -4.19 -13.17 6.85
C MET A 1 -3.90 -11.72 7.21
N LEU A 2 -2.64 -11.35 7.45
CA LEU A 2 -2.21 -9.97 7.70
C LEU A 2 -1.19 -9.52 6.64
N ILE A 3 -1.40 -8.33 6.08
CA ILE A 3 -0.48 -7.67 5.14
C ILE A 3 -0.08 -6.32 5.74
N THR A 4 1.18 -6.19 6.14
CA THR A 4 1.74 -4.96 6.71
C THR A 4 2.77 -4.34 5.79
N GLY A 5 3.08 -3.07 6.05
CA GLY A 5 4.15 -2.35 5.37
C GLY A 5 3.94 -0.85 5.49
N ASP A 6 4.97 -0.07 5.23
CA ASP A 6 4.87 1.39 5.28
C ASP A 6 3.94 1.96 4.21
N THR A 7 3.66 3.26 4.30
CA THR A 7 3.01 3.98 3.22
C THR A 7 3.82 3.85 1.92
N GLY A 8 3.13 3.69 0.79
CA GLY A 8 3.78 3.70 -0.53
C GLY A 8 4.53 2.44 -0.95
N VAL A 9 4.54 1.36 -0.15
CA VAL A 9 5.11 0.05 -0.55
C VAL A 9 4.26 -0.71 -1.59
N GLY A 10 3.01 -0.29 -1.83
CA GLY A 10 2.11 -0.91 -2.82
C GLY A 10 0.99 -1.80 -2.26
N LYS A 11 0.72 -1.78 -0.95
CA LYS A 11 -0.34 -2.61 -0.31
C LYS A 11 -1.71 -2.48 -0.99
N SER A 12 -2.19 -1.26 -1.19
CA SER A 12 -3.50 -1.02 -1.82
C SER A 12 -3.53 -1.45 -3.29
N HIS A 13 -2.39 -1.34 -3.99
CA HIS A 13 -2.30 -1.82 -5.37
C HIS A 13 -2.38 -3.36 -5.43
N LEU A 14 -1.70 -4.05 -4.50
CA LEU A 14 -1.72 -5.51 -4.40
C LEU A 14 -3.15 -6.06 -4.21
N ILE A 15 -3.92 -5.52 -3.28
CA ILE A 15 -5.29 -6.00 -3.01
C ILE A 15 -6.26 -5.68 -4.15
N ASN A 16 -6.10 -4.51 -4.80
CA ASN A 16 -6.94 -4.13 -5.93
C ASN A 16 -6.63 -4.98 -7.16
N GLU A 17 -5.35 -5.28 -7.41
CA GLU A 17 -4.94 -6.16 -8.50
C GLU A 17 -5.42 -7.60 -8.25
N TYR A 18 -5.34 -8.08 -7.01
CA TYR A 18 -5.93 -9.37 -6.63
C TYR A 18 -7.44 -9.40 -6.94
N LYS A 19 -8.19 -8.38 -6.49
CA LYS A 19 -9.62 -8.25 -6.79
C LYS A 19 -9.90 -8.26 -8.29
N LYS A 20 -9.16 -7.47 -9.06
CA LYS A 20 -9.29 -7.38 -10.52
C LYS A 20 -9.08 -8.74 -11.19
N ARG A 21 -8.03 -9.48 -10.80
CA ARG A 21 -7.71 -10.81 -11.36
C ARG A 21 -8.75 -11.85 -11.01
N THR A 22 -9.24 -11.88 -9.77
CA THR A 22 -10.30 -12.80 -9.36
C THR A 22 -11.58 -12.54 -10.14
N LEU A 23 -12.00 -11.28 -10.27
CA LEU A 23 -13.19 -10.91 -11.04
C LEU A 23 -13.07 -11.21 -12.54
N ALA A 24 -11.86 -11.16 -13.10
CA ALA A 24 -11.61 -11.48 -14.50
C ALA A 24 -11.51 -12.99 -14.79
N SER A 25 -11.18 -13.81 -13.79
CA SER A 25 -10.91 -15.25 -13.97
C SER A 25 -12.11 -16.16 -13.73
N GLN A 26 -13.23 -15.61 -13.22
CA GLN A 26 -14.42 -16.38 -12.90
C GLN A 26 -15.69 -15.72 -13.42
N HIS A 27 -16.67 -16.54 -13.78
CA HIS A 27 -17.99 -16.08 -14.22
C HIS A 27 -18.88 -15.75 -13.02
N TYR A 28 -18.62 -14.60 -12.41
CA TYR A 28 -19.48 -14.06 -11.37
C TYR A 28 -20.74 -13.43 -11.98
N GLY A 29 -21.89 -13.60 -11.32
CA GLY A 29 -23.13 -12.95 -11.71
C GLY A 29 -23.05 -11.43 -11.53
N ARG A 30 -23.91 -10.67 -12.21
CA ARG A 30 -23.96 -9.20 -12.08
C ARG A 30 -24.27 -8.71 -10.65
N THR A 31 -24.77 -9.58 -9.79
CA THR A 31 -25.19 -9.29 -8.41
C THR A 31 -24.26 -9.88 -7.35
N THR A 32 -23.18 -10.56 -7.74
CA THR A 32 -22.28 -11.26 -6.81
C THR A 32 -21.00 -10.47 -6.58
N MET A 33 -20.59 -10.30 -5.33
CA MET A 33 -19.36 -9.61 -4.96
C MET A 33 -18.41 -10.56 -4.22
N PRO A 34 -17.60 -11.36 -4.91
CA PRO A 34 -16.72 -12.35 -4.27
C PRO A 34 -15.67 -11.73 -3.34
N ILE A 35 -15.22 -10.50 -3.65
CA ILE A 35 -14.21 -9.79 -2.85
C ILE A 35 -14.75 -8.42 -2.46
N LEU A 36 -15.02 -8.26 -1.16
CA LEU A 36 -15.30 -6.97 -0.56
C LEU A 36 -13.99 -6.37 -0.02
N ILE A 37 -13.62 -5.20 -0.53
CA ILE A 37 -12.54 -4.38 0.03
C ILE A 37 -13.22 -3.20 0.71
N SER A 38 -13.04 -3.08 2.01
CA SER A 38 -13.56 -1.94 2.78
C SER A 38 -12.41 -1.20 3.45
N ARG A 39 -12.50 0.13 3.46
CA ARG A 39 -11.57 0.99 4.20
C ARG A 39 -12.20 1.38 5.52
N ILE A 40 -11.41 1.37 6.59
CA ILE A 40 -11.85 1.80 7.91
C ILE A 40 -12.21 3.30 7.91
N SER A 41 -13.28 3.65 8.62
CA SER A 41 -13.65 5.05 8.83
C SER A 41 -12.84 5.61 10.00
N SER A 42 -11.81 6.39 9.69
CA SER A 42 -10.85 6.94 10.66
C SER A 42 -11.56 7.63 11.82
N GLY A 43 -11.17 7.31 13.06
CA GLY A 43 -11.60 8.02 14.27
C GLY A 43 -13.05 7.78 14.73
N LYS A 44 -13.82 6.89 14.09
CA LYS A 44 -15.24 6.68 14.42
C LYS A 44 -15.57 5.33 15.07
N GLY A 45 -14.55 4.52 15.38
CA GLY A 45 -14.70 3.25 16.09
C GLY A 45 -15.24 2.10 15.24
N PHE A 46 -15.52 0.97 15.91
CA PHE A 46 -15.87 -0.28 15.23
C PHE A 46 -17.22 -0.22 14.51
N ASP A 47 -18.26 0.34 15.13
CA ASP A 47 -19.59 0.41 14.52
C ASP A 47 -19.61 1.25 13.24
N ALA A 48 -18.84 2.34 13.19
CA ALA A 48 -18.69 3.13 11.96
C ALA A 48 -17.98 2.36 10.84
N THR A 49 -17.05 1.47 11.21
CA THR A 49 -16.40 0.56 10.26
C THR A 49 -17.39 -0.46 9.71
N LEU A 50 -18.25 -1.04 10.56
CA LEU A 50 -19.33 -1.93 10.10
C LEU A 50 -20.31 -1.21 9.18
N HIS A 51 -20.65 0.04 9.50
CA HIS A 51 -21.47 0.87 8.63
C HIS A 51 -20.80 1.13 7.29
N GLN A 52 -19.50 1.43 7.26
CA GLN A 52 -18.76 1.61 6.01
C GLN A 52 -18.77 0.34 5.15
N MET A 53 -18.59 -0.84 5.75
CA MET A 53 -18.68 -2.12 5.03
C MET A 53 -20.07 -2.34 4.42
N LEU A 54 -21.13 -1.98 5.14
CA LEU A 54 -22.50 -2.02 4.62
C LEU A 54 -22.69 -1.07 3.44
N VAL A 55 -22.14 0.13 3.52
CA VAL A 55 -22.17 1.10 2.41
C VAL A 55 -21.40 0.56 1.20
N ASP A 56 -20.23 -0.04 1.40
CA ASP A 56 -19.41 -0.61 0.32
C ASP A 56 -20.12 -1.79 -0.37
N LEU A 57 -20.92 -2.57 0.37
CA LEU A 57 -21.80 -3.62 -0.15
C LEU A 57 -22.92 -3.04 -1.03
N ASP A 58 -23.60 -1.99 -0.58
CA ASP A 58 -24.74 -1.39 -1.29
C ASP A 58 -24.32 -0.81 -2.65
N HIS A 59 -23.13 -0.22 -2.75
CA HIS A 59 -22.60 0.36 -3.99
C HIS A 59 -22.31 -0.67 -5.09
N PHE A 60 -22.08 -1.95 -4.75
CA PHE A 60 -21.60 -2.94 -5.72
C PHE A 60 -22.72 -3.62 -6.53
N GLY A 61 -23.99 -3.51 -6.15
CA GLY A 61 -25.02 -4.42 -6.70
C GLY A 61 -26.42 -3.88 -6.94
N GLY A 62 -26.66 -2.57 -6.90
CA GLY A 62 -28.05 -2.06 -6.92
C GLY A 62 -28.91 -2.67 -5.81
N TYR A 63 -28.26 -3.21 -4.77
CA TYR A 63 -28.88 -3.82 -3.61
C TYR A 63 -29.54 -2.67 -2.85
N GLN A 64 -30.80 -2.42 -3.16
CA GLN A 64 -31.56 -1.39 -2.48
C GLN A 64 -31.77 -1.85 -1.04
N PHE A 65 -31.01 -1.22 -0.15
CA PHE A 65 -31.19 -1.36 1.27
C PHE A 65 -32.61 -0.92 1.67
N ASN A 66 -33.43 -1.86 2.14
CA ASN A 66 -34.67 -1.52 2.83
C ASN A 66 -34.31 -0.90 4.20
N LYS A 67 -34.38 0.43 4.31
CA LYS A 67 -34.24 1.21 5.57
C LYS A 67 -35.28 0.88 6.65
N ARG A 68 -36.10 -0.17 6.47
CA ARG A 68 -37.17 -0.54 7.41
C ARG A 68 -36.75 -1.75 8.23
N GLY A 69 -36.42 -1.48 9.50
CA GLY A 69 -36.22 -2.51 10.52
C GLY A 69 -35.65 -1.91 11.80
N TYR A 70 -36.27 -2.22 12.93
CA TYR A 70 -35.84 -1.94 14.30
C TYR A 70 -34.33 -2.12 14.51
N ARG A 71 -33.74 -1.34 15.44
CA ARG A 71 -32.35 -1.44 15.96
C ARG A 71 -31.77 -2.86 15.83
N THR A 72 -31.25 -3.18 14.65
CA THR A 72 -30.68 -4.50 14.36
C THR A 72 -29.21 -4.40 14.69
N ASP A 73 -28.65 -5.42 15.35
CA ASP A 73 -27.21 -5.51 15.56
C ASP A 73 -26.49 -5.36 14.21
N LEU A 74 -25.65 -4.33 14.08
CA LEU A 74 -24.89 -4.02 12.86
C LEU A 74 -24.08 -5.22 12.39
N ARG A 75 -23.60 -6.06 13.32
CA ARG A 75 -22.83 -7.26 13.01
C ARG A 75 -23.68 -8.28 12.29
N LYS A 76 -24.85 -8.61 12.83
CA LYS A 76 -25.78 -9.56 12.21
C LYS A 76 -26.23 -9.07 10.84
N LYS A 77 -26.54 -7.78 10.73
CA LYS A 77 -26.92 -7.16 9.47
C LYS A 77 -25.80 -7.26 8.41
N LEU A 78 -24.55 -7.01 8.81
CA LEU A 78 -23.41 -7.15 7.91
C LEU A 78 -23.23 -8.61 7.47
N VAL A 79 -23.31 -9.57 8.39
CA VAL A 79 -23.26 -11.01 8.08
C VAL A 79 -24.32 -11.39 7.04
N ASP A 80 -25.58 -11.02 7.26
CA ASP A 80 -26.67 -11.34 6.33
C ASP A 80 -26.40 -10.78 4.93
N ASN A 81 -25.84 -9.58 4.84
CA ASN A 81 -25.52 -8.95 3.56
C ASN A 81 -24.29 -9.55 2.88
N LEU A 82 -23.27 -9.94 3.63
CA LEU A 82 -22.10 -10.66 3.09
C LEU A 82 -22.53 -12.00 2.47
N ILE A 83 -23.41 -12.74 3.15
CA ILE A 83 -23.95 -14.02 2.66
C ILE A 83 -24.81 -13.78 1.40
N LYS A 84 -25.73 -12.81 1.44
CA LYS A 84 -26.59 -12.47 0.29
C LYS A 84 -25.79 -12.04 -0.95
N ALA A 85 -24.74 -11.24 -0.75
CA ALA A 85 -23.87 -10.78 -1.83
C ALA A 85 -22.86 -11.85 -2.29
N GLN A 86 -22.88 -13.05 -1.68
CA GLN A 86 -21.94 -14.15 -1.96
C GLN A 86 -20.48 -13.69 -1.87
N VAL A 87 -20.16 -12.96 -0.81
CA VAL A 87 -18.77 -12.59 -0.52
C VAL A 87 -18.00 -13.85 -0.12
N GLU A 88 -16.83 -14.04 -0.72
CA GLU A 88 -15.92 -15.15 -0.44
C GLU A 88 -14.66 -14.68 0.32
N LEU A 89 -14.34 -13.38 0.25
CA LEU A 89 -13.20 -12.77 0.91
C LEU A 89 -13.51 -11.33 1.35
N LEU A 90 -13.29 -11.04 2.64
CA LEU A 90 -13.32 -9.69 3.17
C LEU A 90 -11.89 -9.16 3.37
N ILE A 91 -11.58 -8.04 2.73
CA ILE A 91 -10.31 -7.31 2.90
C ILE A 91 -10.59 -6.00 3.62
N ILE A 92 -9.94 -5.78 4.75
CA ILE A 92 -10.04 -4.57 5.56
C ILE A 92 -8.75 -3.78 5.39
N ASN A 93 -8.81 -2.67 4.65
CA ASN A 93 -7.66 -1.79 4.41
C ASN A 93 -7.60 -0.65 5.43
N GLU A 94 -6.37 -0.20 5.71
CA GLU A 94 -6.06 0.75 6.80
C GLU A 94 -6.45 0.21 8.18
N PHE A 95 -6.24 -1.09 8.42
CA PHE A 95 -6.64 -1.77 9.65
C PHE A 95 -6.06 -1.13 10.92
N GLN A 96 -4.87 -0.52 10.81
CA GLN A 96 -4.26 0.18 11.93
C GLN A 96 -5.17 1.26 12.52
N GLU A 97 -5.99 1.94 11.70
CA GLU A 97 -6.86 3.04 12.13
C GLU A 97 -7.94 2.58 13.13
N LEU A 98 -8.21 1.28 13.18
CA LEU A 98 -9.19 0.70 14.10
C LEU A 98 -8.58 0.29 15.44
N ILE A 99 -7.27 0.03 15.48
CA ILE A 99 -6.58 -0.44 16.69
C ILE A 99 -5.67 0.63 17.31
N GLU A 100 -5.26 1.64 16.54
CA GLU A 100 -4.44 2.74 17.04
C GLU A 100 -5.25 3.61 18.01
N PHE A 101 -4.56 4.09 19.06
CA PHE A 101 -5.17 4.86 20.15
C PHE A 101 -6.28 4.13 20.91
N LYS A 102 -6.40 2.80 20.76
CA LYS A 102 -7.34 1.96 21.50
C LYS A 102 -6.72 1.30 22.71
N THR A 103 -7.52 1.10 23.73
CA THR A 103 -7.18 0.25 24.88
C THR A 103 -7.18 -1.23 24.50
N ASP A 104 -6.58 -2.10 25.33
CA ASP A 104 -6.66 -3.55 25.13
C ASP A 104 -8.11 -4.05 25.09
N ILE A 105 -8.97 -3.51 25.95
CA ILE A 105 -10.39 -3.87 26.01
C ILE A 105 -11.10 -3.51 24.71
N GLU A 106 -10.85 -2.32 24.15
CA GLU A 106 -11.42 -1.91 22.87
C GLU A 106 -10.91 -2.77 21.71
N ARG A 107 -9.60 -3.08 21.69
CA ARG A 107 -9.01 -3.99 20.70
C ARG A 107 -9.62 -5.38 20.78
N GLN A 108 -9.81 -5.90 21.99
CA GLN A 108 -10.47 -7.17 22.23
C GLN A 108 -11.94 -7.15 21.74
N HIS A 109 -12.66 -6.04 21.94
CA HIS A 109 -14.01 -5.89 21.42
C HIS A 109 -14.07 -5.89 19.88
N ILE A 110 -13.14 -5.19 19.22
CA ILE A 110 -12.96 -5.21 17.76
C ILE A 110 -12.66 -6.63 17.28
N ALA A 111 -11.70 -7.29 17.94
CA ALA A 111 -11.28 -8.65 17.65
C ALA A 111 -12.46 -9.64 17.71
N ASN A 112 -13.25 -9.60 18.78
CA ASN A 112 -14.44 -10.43 18.93
C ASN A 112 -15.46 -10.16 17.83
N GLY A 113 -15.70 -8.88 17.49
CA GLY A 113 -16.66 -8.51 16.46
C GLY A 113 -16.27 -9.02 15.07
N LEU A 114 -15.01 -8.87 14.69
CA LEU A 114 -14.50 -9.40 13.43
C LEU A 114 -14.48 -10.94 13.40
N LYS A 115 -14.21 -11.58 14.55
CA LYS A 115 -14.29 -13.04 14.70
C LYS A 115 -15.73 -13.52 14.42
N TYR A 116 -16.71 -12.89 15.06
CA TYR A 116 -18.13 -13.19 14.83
C TYR A 116 -18.50 -13.08 13.35
N ILE A 117 -18.09 -12.00 12.68
CA ILE A 117 -18.37 -11.79 11.25
C ILE A 117 -17.76 -12.91 10.40
N SER A 118 -16.50 -13.28 10.65
CA SER A 118 -15.82 -14.35 9.90
C SER A 118 -16.48 -15.70 10.08
N GLU A 119 -16.88 -16.05 11.31
CA GLU A 119 -17.47 -17.35 11.65
C GLU A 119 -18.90 -17.48 11.11
N GLU A 120 -19.74 -16.47 11.32
CA GLU A 120 -21.14 -16.50 10.90
C GLU A 120 -21.32 -16.37 9.39
N ALA A 121 -20.54 -15.49 8.73
CA ALA A 121 -20.55 -15.37 7.27
C ALA A 121 -19.74 -16.49 6.58
N LYS A 122 -18.93 -17.25 7.34
CA LYS A 122 -18.01 -18.28 6.83
C LYS A 122 -17.02 -17.76 5.80
N ILE A 123 -16.53 -16.53 5.99
CA ILE A 123 -15.57 -15.89 5.07
C ILE A 123 -14.21 -15.64 5.76
N PRO A 124 -13.09 -15.88 5.06
CA PRO A 124 -11.79 -15.42 5.50
C PRO A 124 -11.68 -13.88 5.50
N ILE A 125 -10.93 -13.36 6.47
CA ILE A 125 -10.60 -11.93 6.58
C ILE A 125 -9.10 -11.70 6.32
N VAL A 126 -8.81 -10.73 5.46
CA VAL A 126 -7.46 -10.18 5.24
C VAL A 126 -7.38 -8.79 5.83
N LEU A 127 -6.49 -8.61 6.80
CA LEU A 127 -6.20 -7.31 7.38
C LEU A 127 -5.02 -6.68 6.65
N VAL A 128 -5.15 -5.42 6.24
CA VAL A 128 -4.10 -4.68 5.54
C VAL A 128 -3.87 -3.36 6.24
N GLY A 129 -2.62 -3.08 6.62
CA GLY A 129 -2.33 -1.87 7.36
C GLY A 129 -0.87 -1.47 7.43
N MET A 130 -0.62 -0.45 8.24
CA MET A 130 0.72 0.05 8.58
C MET A 130 1.51 -0.99 9.40
N PRO A 131 2.84 -0.83 9.58
CA PRO A 131 3.65 -1.85 10.25
C PRO A 131 3.15 -2.23 11.65
N TRP A 132 2.64 -1.27 12.42
CA TRP A 132 2.10 -1.52 13.76
C TRP A 132 0.73 -2.20 13.78
N ALA A 133 0.08 -2.41 12.63
CA ALA A 133 -1.09 -3.28 12.55
C ALA A 133 -0.78 -4.71 13.02
N GLU A 134 0.51 -5.10 13.07
CA GLU A 134 0.98 -6.38 13.64
C GLU A 134 0.58 -6.57 15.10
N GLN A 135 0.29 -5.51 15.86
CA GLN A 135 -0.16 -5.59 17.26
C GLN A 135 -1.41 -6.46 17.45
N ILE A 136 -2.31 -6.51 16.46
CA ILE A 136 -3.50 -7.39 16.52
C ILE A 136 -3.15 -8.88 16.58
N ALA A 137 -1.94 -9.24 16.18
CA ALA A 137 -1.47 -10.60 16.26
C ALA A 137 -1.03 -11.01 17.67
N GLU A 138 -0.91 -10.05 18.60
CA GLU A 138 -0.70 -10.29 20.03
C GLU A 138 -2.02 -10.66 20.72
N GLU A 139 -3.17 -10.25 20.16
CA GLU A 139 -4.49 -10.64 20.67
C GLU A 139 -4.72 -12.16 20.49
N PRO A 140 -4.93 -12.94 21.57
CA PRO A 140 -5.04 -14.40 21.51
C PRO A 140 -6.13 -14.91 20.57
N GLN A 141 -7.20 -14.14 20.40
CA GLN A 141 -8.30 -14.50 19.51
C GLN A 141 -7.94 -14.36 18.02
N TRP A 142 -6.94 -13.55 17.67
CA TRP A 142 -6.54 -13.29 16.28
C TRP A 142 -5.22 -13.93 15.90
N SER A 143 -4.32 -14.13 16.86
CA SER A 143 -3.01 -14.75 16.63
C SER A 143 -3.11 -16.06 15.83
N SER A 144 -4.06 -16.93 16.20
CA SER A 144 -4.36 -18.21 15.53
C SER A 144 -5.04 -18.07 14.15
N ARG A 145 -5.80 -17.00 13.92
CA ARG A 145 -6.47 -16.70 12.64
C ARG A 145 -5.56 -15.97 11.64
N LEU A 146 -4.47 -15.37 12.13
CA LEU A 146 -3.45 -14.68 11.34
C LEU A 146 -2.25 -15.58 11.02
N VAL A 147 -2.52 -16.81 10.55
CA VAL A 147 -1.51 -17.81 10.17
C VAL A 147 -0.53 -17.29 9.13
N ARG A 148 -1.01 -16.48 8.19
CA ARG A 148 -0.19 -15.88 7.13
C ARG A 148 -0.03 -14.39 7.42
N ARG A 149 1.22 -13.98 7.64
CA ARG A 149 1.62 -12.59 7.82
C ARG A 149 2.66 -12.25 6.77
N ARG A 150 2.44 -11.18 6.01
CA ARG A 150 3.32 -10.76 4.91
C ARG A 150 3.63 -9.29 5.09
N LYS A 151 4.91 -8.96 5.07
CA LYS A 151 5.40 -7.59 5.13
C LYS A 151 5.86 -7.16 3.74
N LEU A 152 5.27 -6.07 3.23
CA LEU A 152 5.77 -5.37 2.05
C LEU A 152 6.78 -4.32 2.52
N GLU A 153 7.95 -4.32 1.92
CA GLU A 153 9.07 -3.45 2.27
C GLU A 153 9.44 -2.57 1.08
N TYR A 154 10.13 -1.46 1.35
CA TYR A 154 10.79 -0.72 0.28
C TYR A 154 11.88 -1.58 -0.36
N PHE A 155 12.16 -1.26 -1.62
CA PHE A 155 13.32 -1.84 -2.28
C PHE A 155 14.61 -1.38 -1.60
N SER A 156 15.65 -2.21 -1.69
CA SER A 156 16.97 -1.93 -1.13
C SER A 156 18.01 -2.33 -2.17
N LEU A 157 18.90 -1.40 -2.53
CA LEU A 157 20.07 -1.68 -3.35
C LEU A 157 21.18 -2.36 -2.54
N VAL A 158 21.28 -2.07 -1.25
CA VAL A 158 22.28 -2.68 -0.36
C VAL A 158 21.99 -4.15 -0.11
N LYS A 159 20.73 -4.50 0.16
CA LYS A 159 20.31 -5.87 0.48
C LYS A 159 19.99 -6.69 -0.76
N ASP A 160 19.31 -6.10 -1.75
CA ASP A 160 18.78 -6.84 -2.90
C ASP A 160 18.61 -5.95 -4.15
N SER A 161 19.73 -5.45 -4.67
CA SER A 161 19.74 -4.65 -5.91
C SER A 161 19.14 -5.41 -7.09
N LYS A 162 19.32 -6.73 -7.16
CA LYS A 162 18.78 -7.58 -8.23
C LYS A 162 17.25 -7.53 -8.26
N ARG A 163 16.58 -7.60 -7.12
CA ARG A 163 15.11 -7.50 -7.06
C ARG A 163 14.59 -6.15 -7.52
N PHE A 164 15.25 -5.05 -7.15
CA PHE A 164 14.85 -3.72 -7.62
C PHE A 164 15.04 -3.58 -9.14
N ARG A 165 16.20 -3.99 -9.66
CA ARG A 165 16.48 -3.95 -11.10
C ARG A 165 15.52 -4.82 -11.90
N ARG A 166 15.23 -6.04 -11.44
CA ARG A 166 14.22 -6.91 -12.05
C ARG A 166 12.82 -6.29 -12.01
N TYR A 167 12.47 -5.60 -10.92
CA TYR A 167 11.20 -4.88 -10.85
C TYR A 167 11.13 -3.76 -11.91
N LEU A 168 12.20 -2.99 -12.09
CA LEU A 168 12.29 -1.96 -13.13
C LEU A 168 12.19 -2.55 -14.54
N GLU A 169 12.86 -3.66 -14.82
CA GLU A 169 12.77 -4.39 -16.10
C GLU A 169 11.32 -4.76 -16.43
N HIS A 170 10.58 -5.33 -15.46
CA HIS A 170 9.18 -5.68 -15.67
C HIS A 170 8.30 -4.44 -15.88
N LEU A 171 8.57 -3.33 -15.19
CA LEU A 171 7.85 -2.07 -15.43
C LEU A 171 8.10 -1.57 -16.85
N SER A 172 9.36 -1.57 -17.29
CA SER A 172 9.76 -1.17 -18.64
C SER A 172 9.04 -1.96 -19.73
N GLN A 173 9.00 -3.29 -19.61
CA GLN A 173 8.35 -4.17 -20.57
C GLN A 173 6.83 -3.92 -20.72
N ASN A 174 6.21 -3.30 -19.70
CA ASN A 174 4.80 -2.93 -19.72
C ASN A 174 4.58 -1.45 -20.06
N MET A 175 5.62 -0.71 -20.47
CA MET A 175 5.48 0.66 -20.94
C MET A 175 4.97 0.68 -22.40
N PRO A 176 4.20 1.71 -22.77
CA PRO A 176 3.59 1.84 -24.09
C PRO A 176 4.60 2.39 -25.13
N PHE A 177 5.73 1.71 -25.31
CA PHE A 177 6.74 2.03 -26.31
C PHE A 177 7.02 0.81 -27.18
N GLU A 178 7.34 1.02 -28.46
CA GLU A 178 7.78 -0.05 -29.36
C GLU A 178 9.09 -0.67 -28.87
N HIS A 179 9.97 0.16 -28.31
CA HIS A 179 11.24 -0.24 -27.72
C HIS A 179 11.24 0.12 -26.22
N PRO A 180 10.94 -0.86 -25.34
CA PRO A 180 10.98 -0.65 -23.90
C PRO A 180 12.32 -0.09 -23.41
N PRO A 181 12.31 0.89 -22.48
CA PRO A 181 13.53 1.45 -21.90
C PRO A 181 14.20 0.42 -20.98
N LYS A 182 15.54 0.35 -20.96
CA LYS A 182 16.27 -0.58 -20.09
C LYS A 182 16.52 -0.02 -18.68
N LEU A 183 15.45 0.21 -17.93
CA LEU A 183 15.51 0.87 -16.61
C LEU A 183 16.31 0.07 -15.57
N GLU A 184 16.49 -1.23 -15.80
CA GLU A 184 17.34 -2.10 -15.00
C GLU A 184 18.84 -1.81 -15.16
N GLU A 185 19.27 -1.03 -16.16
CA GLU A 185 20.67 -0.62 -16.27
C GLU A 185 21.07 0.34 -15.14
N LEU A 186 22.36 0.35 -14.79
CA LEU A 186 22.85 1.09 -13.62
C LEU A 186 22.66 2.60 -13.74
N HIS A 187 22.78 3.12 -14.97
CA HIS A 187 22.62 4.54 -15.28
C HIS A 187 21.18 5.04 -15.06
N PHE A 188 20.18 4.14 -15.09
CA PHE A 188 18.80 4.45 -14.71
C PHE A 188 18.51 4.07 -13.25
N SER A 189 18.80 2.82 -12.88
CA SER A 189 18.36 2.24 -11.62
C SER A 189 18.96 2.93 -10.39
N ILE A 190 20.22 3.37 -10.43
CA ILE A 190 20.84 4.08 -9.29
C ILE A 190 20.20 5.46 -9.08
N PRO A 191 20.12 6.36 -10.08
CA PRO A 191 19.42 7.63 -9.94
C PRO A 191 17.92 7.49 -9.59
N LEU A 192 17.22 6.52 -10.19
CA LEU A 192 15.82 6.24 -9.85
C LEU A 192 15.67 5.87 -8.37
N PHE A 193 16.58 5.03 -7.86
CA PHE A 193 16.58 4.68 -6.44
C PHE A 193 16.91 5.87 -5.56
N ALA A 194 17.89 6.70 -5.94
CA ALA A 194 18.21 7.93 -5.20
C ALA A 194 17.00 8.86 -5.09
N ALA A 195 16.23 8.99 -6.17
CA ALA A 195 15.03 9.80 -6.21
C ALA A 195 13.88 9.22 -5.35
N CYS A 196 13.64 7.91 -5.39
CA CYS A 196 12.48 7.29 -4.74
C CYS A 196 12.76 6.67 -3.37
N LYS A 197 14.03 6.48 -3.00
CA LYS A 197 14.49 5.81 -1.76
C LYS A 197 13.87 4.42 -1.56
N GLY A 198 13.62 3.71 -2.66
CA GLY A 198 12.96 2.40 -2.68
C GLY A 198 11.43 2.43 -2.48
N GLU A 199 10.79 3.60 -2.35
CA GLU A 199 9.34 3.74 -2.23
C GLU A 199 8.66 3.59 -3.60
N ASN A 200 7.78 2.59 -3.73
CA ASN A 200 7.10 2.28 -4.99
C ASN A 200 6.17 3.41 -5.47
N ARG A 201 5.49 4.10 -4.55
CA ARG A 201 4.65 5.26 -4.90
C ARG A 201 5.47 6.39 -5.52
N ALA A 202 6.60 6.76 -4.90
CA ALA A 202 7.48 7.81 -5.40
C ALA A 202 8.05 7.45 -6.78
N LEU A 203 8.51 6.20 -6.94
CA LEU A 203 8.96 5.67 -8.23
C LEU A 203 7.86 5.76 -9.29
N LYS A 204 6.64 5.31 -8.98
CA LYS A 204 5.50 5.35 -9.89
C LYS A 204 5.20 6.78 -10.35
N HIS A 205 5.14 7.74 -9.43
CA HIS A 205 4.87 9.14 -9.79
C HIS A 205 5.94 9.69 -10.73
N LEU A 206 7.22 9.49 -10.38
CA LEU A 206 8.32 9.95 -11.23
C LEU A 206 8.25 9.34 -12.63
N LEU A 207 8.06 8.02 -12.74
CA LEU A 207 7.97 7.34 -14.04
C LEU A 207 6.76 7.81 -14.85
N ILE A 208 5.60 8.03 -14.24
CA ILE A 208 4.40 8.54 -14.93
C ILE A 208 4.66 9.93 -15.52
N GLU A 209 5.26 10.85 -14.75
CA GLU A 209 5.57 12.18 -15.28
C GLU A 209 6.66 12.12 -16.35
N SER A 210 7.64 11.23 -16.21
CA SER A 210 8.67 11.00 -17.23
C SER A 210 8.07 10.46 -18.53
N LEU A 211 7.13 9.53 -18.44
CA LEU A 211 6.37 8.97 -19.55
C LEU A 211 5.58 10.06 -20.29
N LYS A 212 4.87 10.93 -19.56
CA LYS A 212 4.13 12.05 -20.16
C LYS A 212 5.05 12.98 -20.96
N ILE A 213 6.24 13.29 -20.43
CA ILE A 213 7.22 14.13 -21.12
C ILE A 213 7.69 13.45 -22.42
N ALA A 214 8.11 12.19 -22.36
CA ALA A 214 8.56 11.44 -23.54
C ALA A 214 7.46 11.37 -24.62
N MET A 215 6.22 11.07 -24.22
CA MET A 215 5.08 11.02 -25.12
C MET A 215 4.76 12.38 -25.75
N SER A 216 4.85 13.47 -24.97
CA SER A 216 4.59 14.82 -25.49
C SER A 216 5.59 15.26 -26.56
N LYS A 217 6.80 14.69 -26.53
CA LYS A 217 7.85 14.90 -27.52
C LYS A 217 7.79 13.92 -28.68
N ASN A 218 6.89 12.94 -28.61
CA ASN A 218 6.77 11.84 -29.56
C ASN A 218 8.07 11.01 -29.67
N ASP A 219 8.81 10.89 -28.55
CA ASP A 219 10.03 10.09 -28.52
C ASP A 219 9.69 8.60 -28.50
N PRO A 220 10.48 7.75 -29.19
CA PRO A 220 10.18 6.33 -29.37
C PRO A 220 10.35 5.50 -28.09
N THR A 221 11.02 6.06 -27.07
CA THR A 221 11.26 5.39 -25.79
C THR A 221 11.49 6.40 -24.66
N LEU A 222 11.59 5.89 -23.42
CA LEU A 222 11.90 6.68 -22.25
C LEU A 222 13.41 6.77 -22.01
N GLU A 223 13.97 7.97 -22.16
CA GLU A 223 15.38 8.25 -21.90
C GLU A 223 15.63 8.95 -20.57
N ILE A 224 16.89 8.95 -20.13
CA ILE A 224 17.33 9.55 -18.86
C ILE A 224 16.98 11.05 -18.77
N GLN A 225 16.98 11.75 -19.90
CA GLN A 225 16.64 13.17 -19.99
C GLN A 225 15.16 13.45 -19.63
N HIS A 226 14.25 12.54 -19.95
CA HIS A 226 12.83 12.66 -19.59
C HIS A 226 12.63 12.51 -18.09
N ILE A 227 13.35 11.56 -17.49
CA ILE A 227 13.31 11.33 -16.05
C ILE A 227 13.97 12.48 -15.30
N SER A 228 15.08 12.99 -15.81
CA SER A 228 15.73 14.20 -15.28
C SER A 228 14.77 15.39 -15.28
N ALA A 229 14.09 15.65 -16.40
CA ALA A 229 13.15 16.76 -16.52
C ALA A 229 11.93 16.60 -15.59
N ALA A 230 11.39 15.38 -15.48
CA ALA A 230 10.31 15.06 -14.55
C ALA A 230 10.75 15.26 -13.09
N TYR A 231 11.99 14.89 -12.76
CA TYR A 231 12.53 15.09 -11.42
C TYR A 231 12.65 16.58 -11.07
N ASP A 232 13.18 17.38 -11.99
CA ASP A 232 13.29 18.83 -11.80
C ASP A 232 11.92 19.48 -11.56
N SER A 233 10.90 19.09 -12.34
CA SER A 233 9.57 19.69 -12.25
C SER A 233 8.76 19.27 -11.03
N THR A 234 8.96 18.05 -10.51
CA THR A 234 8.12 17.48 -9.44
C THR A 234 8.79 17.45 -8.07
N PHE A 235 10.09 17.14 -8.00
CA PHE A 235 10.80 16.94 -6.74
C PHE A 235 11.61 18.17 -6.32
N LEU A 236 12.14 18.98 -7.24
CA LEU A 236 12.89 20.19 -6.87
C LEU A 236 11.98 21.38 -6.55
N ASN A 237 10.89 21.58 -7.30
CA ASN A 237 9.95 22.68 -7.08
C ASN A 237 9.18 22.61 -5.74
N ASN A 238 9.13 21.44 -5.11
CA ASN A 238 8.42 21.22 -3.85
C ASN A 238 9.34 21.25 -2.61
N ASN A 239 10.66 21.41 -2.78
CA ASN A 239 11.62 21.39 -1.67
C ASN A 239 12.13 22.80 -1.37
N ALA A 240 12.06 23.21 -0.10
CA ALA A 240 12.43 24.56 0.37
C ALA A 240 13.92 24.92 0.26
N ASN A 241 14.78 24.03 -0.23
CA ASN A 241 16.24 24.25 -0.35
C ASN A 241 16.78 23.76 -1.71
N PRO A 242 16.64 24.56 -2.78
CA PRO A 242 17.14 24.22 -4.13
C PRO A 242 18.67 24.09 -4.20
N GLU A 243 19.43 24.73 -3.30
CA GLU A 243 20.91 24.70 -3.33
C GLU A 243 21.54 23.39 -2.86
N LYS A 244 20.79 22.49 -2.22
CA LYS A 244 21.31 21.21 -1.68
C LYS A 244 20.93 19.97 -2.48
N ASN A 245 20.02 20.07 -3.44
CA ASN A 245 19.47 18.88 -4.09
C ASN A 245 19.81 18.86 -5.59
N ASN A 246 21.00 18.36 -5.90
CA ASN A 246 21.39 18.11 -7.29
C ASN A 246 20.55 16.97 -7.86
N ASN A 247 20.03 17.18 -9.06
CA ASN A 247 19.29 16.15 -9.78
C ASN A 247 20.17 14.89 -9.99
N PRO A 248 19.81 13.73 -9.43
CA PRO A 248 20.65 12.53 -9.48
C PRO A 248 20.83 11.99 -10.90
N PHE A 249 19.95 12.36 -11.83
CA PHE A 249 20.01 11.97 -13.25
C PHE A 249 21.04 12.79 -14.05
N LYS A 250 21.59 13.88 -13.48
CA LYS A 250 22.62 14.73 -14.10
C LYS A 250 24.03 14.48 -13.55
N LEU A 251 24.16 13.61 -12.55
CA LEU A 251 25.42 13.35 -11.86
C LEU A 251 26.13 12.10 -12.42
N PRO A 252 27.46 12.05 -12.40
CA PRO A 252 28.20 10.79 -12.53
C PRO A 252 27.75 9.79 -11.46
N LEU A 253 27.67 8.50 -11.81
CA LEU A 253 27.13 7.45 -10.94
C LEU A 253 27.80 7.39 -9.57
N GLU A 254 29.10 7.64 -9.51
CA GLU A 254 29.90 7.60 -8.27
C GLU A 254 29.52 8.72 -7.29
N LYS A 255 28.91 9.80 -7.81
CA LYS A 255 28.45 10.96 -7.03
C LYS A 255 26.97 10.87 -6.66
N VAL A 256 26.23 9.89 -7.16
CA VAL A 256 24.82 9.70 -6.80
C VAL A 256 24.73 9.13 -5.39
N MET A 257 24.11 9.91 -4.50
CA MET A 257 23.92 9.54 -3.10
C MET A 257 22.56 8.86 -2.93
N ILE A 258 22.53 7.72 -2.24
CA ILE A 258 21.30 6.99 -1.93
C ILE A 258 21.04 7.00 -0.42
N SER A 259 19.76 6.93 -0.06
CA SER A 259 19.30 6.70 1.31
C SER A 259 18.33 5.52 1.30
N GLU A 260 18.47 4.62 2.28
CA GLU A 260 17.58 3.47 2.45
C GLU A 260 16.80 3.56 3.77
N ILE A 261 15.69 2.84 3.85
CA ILE A 261 14.94 2.74 5.09
C ILE A 261 15.76 2.01 6.15
N VAL A 262 15.94 2.66 7.30
CA VAL A 262 16.58 2.05 8.49
C VAL A 262 15.51 1.56 9.45
N MET A 263 14.52 2.39 9.73
CA MET A 263 13.41 2.06 10.62
C MET A 263 12.07 2.32 9.91
N PRO A 264 11.20 1.30 9.79
CA PRO A 264 9.84 1.52 9.31
C PRO A 264 9.08 2.42 10.28
N SER A 265 7.97 3.02 9.83
CA SER A 265 7.09 3.74 10.74
C SER A 265 6.53 2.82 11.81
N SER A 266 6.35 3.35 13.02
CA SER A 266 5.94 2.58 14.18
C SER A 266 4.98 3.37 15.06
N TYR A 267 4.31 2.66 15.95
CA TYR A 267 3.40 3.23 16.93
C TYR A 267 3.98 3.09 18.34
N ASN A 268 4.08 4.21 19.08
CA ASN A 268 4.48 4.25 20.47
C ASN A 268 3.25 4.57 21.35
N PRO A 269 2.61 3.58 21.98
CA PRO A 269 1.44 3.81 22.83
C PRO A 269 1.77 4.64 24.09
N ASN A 270 3.04 4.67 24.51
CA ASN A 270 3.49 5.31 25.74
C ASN A 270 3.95 6.76 25.53
N ALA A 271 3.80 7.33 24.33
CA ALA A 271 4.20 8.71 24.08
C ALA A 271 3.28 9.68 24.86
N LEU A 272 3.90 10.64 25.56
CA LEU A 272 3.20 11.62 26.40
C LEU A 272 2.27 12.51 25.57
N ASN A 273 2.72 12.95 24.38
CA ASN A 273 1.87 13.68 23.46
C ASN A 273 1.23 12.73 22.43
N PRO A 274 -0.07 12.88 22.13
CA PRO A 274 -0.74 12.08 21.10
C PRO A 274 -0.09 12.15 19.71
N GLN A 275 0.51 13.29 19.36
CA GLN A 275 1.18 13.50 18.08
C GLN A 275 2.47 12.68 17.96
N ASP A 276 3.14 12.39 19.08
CA ASP A 276 4.40 11.62 19.13
C ASP A 276 4.16 10.10 19.15
N ARG A 277 2.90 9.68 19.21
CA ARG A 277 2.54 8.25 19.18
C ARG A 277 2.78 7.62 17.82
N ILE A 278 2.78 8.40 16.74
CA ILE A 278 3.15 7.92 15.40
C ILE A 278 4.57 8.36 15.12
N ILE A 279 5.49 7.40 15.07
CA ILE A 279 6.88 7.63 14.75
C ILE A 279 7.04 7.48 13.24
N ALA A 280 7.48 8.55 12.59
CA ALA A 280 7.77 8.54 11.17
C ALA A 280 8.92 7.57 10.83
N ARG A 281 8.83 7.00 9.63
CA ARG A 281 9.88 6.15 9.06
C ARG A 281 11.21 6.92 8.96
N GLN A 282 12.33 6.27 9.26
CA GLN A 282 13.66 6.89 9.24
C GLN A 282 14.51 6.30 8.11
N PHE A 283 15.18 7.18 7.38
CA PHE A 283 16.11 6.82 6.30
C PHE A 283 17.55 7.03 6.75
N SER A 284 18.47 6.29 6.13
CA SER A 284 19.90 6.45 6.38
C SER A 284 20.38 7.79 5.86
N GLU A 285 21.44 8.31 6.48
CA GLU A 285 22.22 9.39 5.89
C GLU A 285 22.59 9.04 4.44
N PRO A 286 22.51 10.01 3.50
CA PRO A 286 22.88 9.77 2.11
C PRO A 286 24.32 9.30 1.99
N LYS A 287 24.56 8.24 1.20
CA LYS A 287 25.90 7.68 0.94
C LYS A 287 26.07 7.37 -0.53
N SER A 288 27.29 7.49 -1.05
CA SER A 288 27.58 7.10 -2.43
C SER A 288 27.41 5.60 -2.58
N PHE A 289 26.74 5.18 -3.65
CA PHE A 289 26.55 3.76 -3.90
C PHE A 289 27.76 3.20 -4.65
N THR A 290 28.70 2.58 -3.92
CA THR A 290 29.76 1.77 -4.54
C THR A 290 29.23 0.36 -4.75
N LEU A 291 29.03 -0.05 -6.00
CA LEU A 291 28.76 -1.45 -6.31
C LEU A 291 29.92 -2.30 -5.80
N LYS A 292 29.68 -3.09 -4.75
CA LYS A 292 30.52 -4.26 -4.50
C LYS A 292 30.23 -5.23 -5.62
N LEU A 293 31.00 -5.14 -6.71
CA LEU A 293 31.05 -6.18 -7.74
C LEU A 293 31.42 -7.49 -7.01
N LYS A 294 30.44 -8.36 -6.86
CA LYS A 294 30.62 -9.78 -6.53
C LYS A 294 30.29 -10.57 -7.77
#